data_AF-A0A5J4VME8-F1
#
_entry.id   AF-A0A5J4VME8-F1
#
_cell.length_a   1.000
_cell.length_b   1.000
_cell.length_c   1.000
_cell.angle_alpha   90.00
_cell.angle_beta   90.00
_cell.angle_gamma   90.00
#
_symmetry.space_group_name_H-M   'P 1'
#
loop_
_entity.id
_entity.type
_entity.pdbx_description
1 polymer ?
#
loop_
_entity_poly.entity_id
_entity_poly.type
_entity_poly.pdbx_seq_one_letter_code
_entity_poly.pdbx_strand_id
1 'polypeptide(L)'
;MGSIPKKPYIVLIHQFSQEHAAGYAAGINSLDYDFRVCPEYSQQEMVDCGLRFVNNDCCYGSVLIVGSVILALQKREFDPNKLHFVWIHMGGSCSSRCLGHLIRRAVIQAGFSQVGVSELNYNYLVNPEMSIGQTMRVNYAFVIGDLLTRVFHRCHPYEKVW
;
A
#
# COMPACT_ATOMS: atom_id res chain seq x y z
N MET A 1 -10.29 -5.74 -12.81
CA MET A 1 -10.15 -4.88 -11.62
C MET A 1 -11.12 -5.40 -10.58
N GLY A 2 -10.63 -5.90 -9.45
CA GLY A 2 -11.50 -6.30 -8.34
C GLY A 2 -12.04 -5.06 -7.64
N SER A 3 -13.32 -5.06 -7.29
CA SER A 3 -13.93 -4.01 -6.47
C SER A 3 -13.28 -4.01 -5.09
N ILE A 4 -12.90 -2.83 -4.59
CA ILE A 4 -12.36 -2.68 -3.25
C ILE A 4 -13.51 -2.86 -2.24
N PRO A 5 -13.39 -3.77 -1.25
CA PRO A 5 -14.47 -4.02 -0.31
C PRO A 5 -14.66 -2.84 0.65
N LYS A 6 -15.93 -2.55 0.99
CA LYS A 6 -16.33 -1.57 2.01
C LYS A 6 -16.31 -2.20 3.40
N LYS A 7 -16.58 -1.42 4.44
CA LYS A 7 -16.72 -1.93 5.82
C LYS A 7 -17.71 -3.11 5.85
N PRO A 8 -17.44 -4.16 6.66
CA PRO A 8 -16.47 -4.24 7.76
C PRO A 8 -15.08 -4.79 7.38
N TYR A 9 -14.70 -4.80 6.09
CA TYR A 9 -13.36 -5.21 5.67
C TYR A 9 -12.32 -4.14 5.97
N ILE A 10 -11.13 -4.59 6.41
CA ILE A 10 -9.94 -3.76 6.58
C ILE A 10 -9.14 -3.83 5.29
N VAL A 11 -8.82 -2.68 4.71
CA VAL A 11 -8.05 -2.57 3.49
C VAL A 11 -6.64 -2.09 3.81
N LEU A 12 -5.64 -2.96 3.63
CA LEU A 12 -4.23 -2.60 3.78
C LEU A 12 -3.69 -2.01 2.48
N ILE A 13 -3.06 -0.85 2.58
CA ILE A 13 -2.26 -0.26 1.50
C ILE A 13 -0.78 -0.39 1.81
N HIS A 14 0.03 -0.59 0.77
CA HIS A 14 1.48 -0.55 0.92
C HIS A 14 1.96 0.83 1.38
N GLN A 15 3.05 0.85 2.12
CA GLN A 15 3.73 2.05 2.53
C GLN A 15 4.70 2.51 1.43
N PHE A 16 4.32 3.51 0.64
CA PHE A 16 5.19 4.09 -0.40
C PHE A 16 5.87 5.40 0.00
N SER A 17 5.24 6.16 0.88
CA SER A 17 5.83 7.31 1.57
C SER A 17 4.99 7.58 2.80
N GLN A 18 5.65 7.99 3.89
CA GLN A 18 5.01 8.17 5.18
C GLN A 18 3.87 9.20 5.12
N GLU A 19 4.07 10.28 4.38
CA GLU A 19 3.12 11.38 4.25
C GLU A 19 1.96 11.02 3.30
N HIS A 20 2.29 10.42 2.16
CA HIS A 20 1.29 10.18 1.11
C HIS A 20 0.37 9.01 1.44
N ALA A 21 0.90 7.91 1.98
CA ALA A 21 0.08 6.75 2.31
C ALA A 21 -0.87 7.07 3.47
N ALA A 22 -0.38 7.75 4.50
CA ALA A 22 -1.20 8.19 5.63
C ALA A 22 -2.28 9.19 5.19
N GLY A 23 -1.91 10.20 4.38
CA GLY A 23 -2.86 11.16 3.84
C GLY A 23 -3.93 10.51 2.96
N TYR A 24 -3.53 9.57 2.10
CA TYR A 24 -4.45 8.83 1.24
C TYR A 24 -5.42 7.96 2.05
N ALA A 25 -4.92 7.21 3.03
CA ALA A 25 -5.75 6.41 3.92
C ALA A 25 -6.76 7.29 4.67
N ALA A 26 -6.32 8.43 5.22
CA ALA A 26 -7.20 9.40 5.89
C ALA A 26 -8.28 9.96 4.93
N GLY A 27 -7.90 10.27 3.69
CA GLY A 27 -8.83 10.75 2.66
C GLY A 27 -9.91 9.72 2.34
N ILE A 28 -9.54 8.45 2.15
CA ILE A 28 -10.50 7.38 1.87
C ILE A 28 -11.33 6.99 3.10
N ASN A 29 -10.77 7.07 4.30
CA ASN A 29 -11.49 6.80 5.55
C ASN A 29 -12.61 7.80 5.84
N SER A 30 -12.61 8.97 5.18
CA SER A 30 -13.76 9.89 5.18
C SER A 30 -14.99 9.33 4.45
N LEU A 31 -14.82 8.23 3.71
CA LEU A 31 -15.87 7.45 3.06
C LEU A 31 -16.17 6.18 3.86
N ASP A 32 -17.00 5.29 3.33
CA ASP A 32 -17.41 4.04 4.00
C ASP A 32 -16.40 2.89 3.88
N TYR A 33 -15.10 3.23 3.94
CA TYR A 33 -13.97 2.30 3.86
C TYR A 33 -13.12 2.37 5.13
N ASP A 34 -12.38 1.29 5.46
CA ASP A 34 -11.38 1.25 6.54
C ASP A 34 -10.02 0.92 5.93
N PHE A 35 -9.36 1.95 5.41
CA PHE A 35 -8.01 1.92 4.87
C PHE A 35 -6.99 2.11 5.98
N ARG A 36 -6.00 1.22 6.03
CA ARG A 36 -4.87 1.31 6.95
C ARG A 36 -3.58 1.11 6.18
N VAL A 37 -2.55 1.85 6.59
CA VAL A 37 -1.20 1.65 6.07
C VAL A 37 -0.66 0.34 6.64
N CYS A 38 -0.03 -0.46 5.79
CA CYS A 38 0.64 -1.68 6.22
C CYS A 38 1.68 -1.32 7.30
N PRO A 39 1.73 -2.04 8.43
CA PRO A 39 2.73 -1.80 9.47
C PRO A 39 4.15 -1.90 8.91
N GLU A 40 5.02 -1.01 9.37
CA GLU A 40 6.45 -1.06 9.09
C GLU A 40 7.12 -2.04 10.07
N TYR A 41 7.95 -2.93 9.53
CA TYR A 41 8.78 -3.86 10.30
C TYR A 41 10.26 -3.52 10.09
N SER A 42 11.16 -4.22 10.79
CA SER A 42 12.59 -4.04 10.52
C SER A 42 12.91 -4.45 9.08
N GLN A 43 13.83 -3.72 8.45
CA GLN A 43 14.23 -3.99 7.06
C GLN A 43 14.70 -5.44 6.88
N GLN A 44 15.44 -5.97 7.86
CA GLN A 44 15.92 -7.35 7.83
C GLN A 44 14.77 -8.37 7.86
N GLU A 45 13.80 -8.23 8.76
CA GLU A 45 12.63 -9.11 8.81
C GLU A 45 11.86 -9.10 7.48
N MET A 46 11.65 -7.92 6.90
CA MET A 46 10.92 -7.78 5.63
C MET A 46 11.65 -8.46 4.47
N VAL A 47 12.97 -8.29 4.40
CA VAL A 47 13.80 -8.94 3.36
C VAL A 47 13.80 -10.45 3.55
N ASP A 48 14.08 -10.94 4.75
CA ASP A 48 14.18 -12.37 5.04
C ASP A 48 12.85 -13.11 4.81
N CYS A 49 11.72 -12.43 5.07
CA CYS A 49 10.40 -12.96 4.78
C CYS A 49 10.09 -12.90 3.28
N GLY A 50 10.33 -11.75 2.63
CA GLY A 50 10.05 -11.55 1.20
C GLY A 50 10.79 -12.52 0.29
N LEU A 51 12.08 -12.77 0.54
CA LEU A 51 12.92 -13.69 -0.24
C LEU A 51 12.47 -15.16 -0.19
N ARG A 52 11.61 -15.53 0.77
CA ARG A 52 11.04 -16.89 0.84
C ARG A 52 9.93 -17.12 -0.19
N PHE A 53 9.27 -16.05 -0.65
CA PHE A 53 8.10 -16.14 -1.52
C PHE A 53 8.31 -15.49 -2.90
N VAL A 54 9.31 -14.63 -3.01
CA VAL A 54 9.66 -13.88 -4.21
C VAL A 54 11.05 -14.30 -4.67
N ASN A 55 11.21 -14.45 -5.99
CA ASN A 55 12.49 -14.76 -6.59
C ASN A 55 13.47 -13.58 -6.47
N ASN A 56 14.78 -13.87 -6.43
CA ASN A 56 15.86 -12.88 -6.31
C ASN A 56 16.02 -11.96 -7.55
N ASP A 57 15.28 -12.22 -8.62
CA ASP A 57 15.25 -11.40 -9.85
C ASP A 57 14.27 -10.22 -9.77
N CYS A 58 13.49 -10.13 -8.69
CA CYS A 58 12.52 -9.07 -8.50
C CYS A 58 13.17 -7.80 -7.92
N CYS A 59 12.58 -6.64 -8.21
CA CYS A 59 13.02 -5.37 -7.64
C CYS A 59 12.98 -5.43 -6.10
N TYR A 60 13.96 -4.81 -5.46
CA TYR A 60 14.07 -4.80 -3.99
C TYR A 60 12.79 -4.31 -3.28
N GLY A 61 12.13 -3.28 -3.82
CA GLY A 61 10.85 -2.81 -3.30
C GLY A 61 9.75 -3.88 -3.32
N SER A 62 9.71 -4.74 -4.35
CA SER A 62 8.75 -5.85 -4.42
C SER A 62 8.99 -6.88 -3.31
N VAL A 63 10.25 -7.15 -2.99
CA VAL A 63 10.63 -8.04 -1.88
C VAL A 63 10.16 -7.45 -0.55
N LEU A 64 10.42 -6.16 -0.32
CA LEU A 64 9.99 -5.47 0.90
C LEU A 64 8.47 -5.47 1.08
N ILE A 65 7.71 -5.15 0.02
CA ILE A 65 6.25 -5.08 0.08
C ILE A 65 5.63 -6.45 0.31
N VAL A 66 6.13 -7.50 -0.36
CA VAL A 66 5.65 -8.86 -0.10
C VAL A 66 6.00 -9.30 1.32
N GLY A 67 7.21 -8.98 1.78
CA GLY A 67 7.65 -9.26 3.14
C GLY A 67 6.76 -8.58 4.19
N SER A 68 6.47 -7.30 4.04
CA SER A 68 5.63 -6.56 4.99
C SER A 68 4.20 -7.09 5.05
N VAL A 69 3.59 -7.40 3.89
CA VAL A 69 2.24 -7.98 3.82
C VAL A 69 2.18 -9.35 4.50
N ILE A 70 3.15 -10.22 4.22
CA ILE A 70 3.17 -11.56 4.82
C ILE A 70 3.46 -11.49 6.32
N LEU A 71 4.35 -10.61 6.77
CA LEU A 71 4.61 -10.40 8.19
C LEU A 71 3.36 -9.91 8.92
N ALA A 72 2.60 -8.97 8.33
CA ALA A 72 1.34 -8.51 8.90
C ALA A 72 0.31 -9.64 9.09
N LEU A 73 0.27 -10.57 8.13
CA LEU A 73 -0.57 -11.76 8.21
C LEU A 73 -0.07 -12.76 9.27
N GLN A 74 1.24 -13.03 9.31
CA GLN A 74 1.86 -13.99 10.23
C GLN A 74 1.81 -13.51 11.69
N LYS A 75 2.01 -12.21 11.94
CA LYS A 75 1.92 -11.58 13.26
C LYS A 75 0.48 -11.45 13.76
N ARG A 76 -0.52 -11.81 12.95
CA ARG A 76 -1.96 -11.80 13.27
C ARG A 76 -2.45 -10.45 13.78
N GLU A 77 -1.87 -9.36 13.29
CA GLU A 77 -2.32 -8.00 13.62
C GLU A 77 -3.71 -7.70 13.06
N PHE A 78 -4.13 -8.46 12.03
CA PHE A 78 -5.42 -8.34 11.37
C PHE A 78 -6.07 -9.72 11.19
N ASP A 79 -7.41 -9.78 11.21
CA ASP A 79 -8.18 -10.97 10.88
C ASP A 79 -8.11 -11.24 9.36
N PRO A 80 -7.45 -12.33 8.92
CA PRO A 80 -7.27 -12.61 7.49
C PRO A 80 -8.59 -12.76 6.71
N ASN A 81 -9.70 -13.10 7.37
CA ASN A 81 -11.00 -13.26 6.71
C ASN A 81 -11.68 -11.92 6.40
N LYS A 82 -11.25 -10.85 7.08
CA LYS A 82 -11.74 -9.49 6.89
C LYS A 82 -10.69 -8.58 6.26
N LEU A 83 -9.57 -9.15 5.81
CA LEU A 83 -8.45 -8.39 5.27
C LEU A 83 -8.46 -8.40 3.75
N HIS A 84 -8.19 -7.23 3.18
CA HIS A 84 -7.99 -7.06 1.76
C HIS A 84 -6.76 -6.19 1.54
N PHE A 85 -5.88 -6.56 0.62
CA PHE A 85 -4.71 -5.78 0.29
C PHE A 85 -4.90 -5.02 -1.02
N VAL A 86 -4.49 -3.74 -1.04
CA VAL A 86 -4.53 -2.88 -2.22
C VAL A 86 -3.14 -2.37 -2.57
N TRP A 87 -2.70 -2.73 -3.77
CA TRP A 87 -1.50 -2.20 -4.40
C TRP A 87 -1.85 -0.95 -5.21
N ILE A 88 -1.40 0.23 -4.76
CA ILE A 88 -1.60 1.49 -5.47
C ILE A 88 -0.38 1.79 -6.34
N HIS A 89 -0.57 2.08 -7.61
CA HIS A 89 0.53 2.43 -8.52
C HIS A 89 0.15 3.49 -9.55
N MET A 90 1.12 4.29 -9.98
CA MET A 90 0.95 5.35 -10.97
C MET A 90 0.93 4.86 -12.43
N GLY A 91 0.54 3.61 -12.66
CA GLY A 91 0.37 3.06 -14.02
C GLY A 91 1.62 2.99 -14.89
N GLY A 92 2.80 2.68 -14.33
CA GLY A 92 4.04 2.47 -15.08
C GLY A 92 4.08 1.17 -15.91
N SER A 93 5.02 1.12 -16.88
CA SER A 93 5.17 0.04 -17.88
C SER A 93 6.16 -1.08 -17.48
N CYS A 94 6.84 -0.96 -16.34
CA CYS A 94 8.00 -1.79 -16.00
C CYS A 94 7.66 -2.96 -15.04
N SER A 95 7.81 -2.77 -13.71
CA SER A 95 7.64 -3.83 -12.68
C SER A 95 6.37 -3.64 -11.84
N SER A 96 5.88 -2.40 -11.72
CA SER A 96 4.76 -2.01 -10.85
C SER A 96 3.42 -2.66 -11.22
N ARG A 97 3.23 -3.14 -12.45
CA ARG A 97 1.99 -3.83 -12.88
C ARG A 97 1.97 -5.32 -12.51
N CYS A 98 3.12 -5.95 -12.32
CA CYS A 98 3.19 -7.37 -11.97
C CYS A 98 3.12 -7.60 -10.46
N LEU A 99 3.24 -6.53 -9.66
CA LEU A 99 3.39 -6.63 -8.22
C LEU A 99 2.11 -7.14 -7.53
N GLY A 100 0.90 -6.78 -7.95
CA GLY A 100 -0.29 -7.36 -7.33
C GLY A 100 -0.49 -8.84 -7.66
N HIS A 101 -0.06 -9.31 -8.85
CA HIS A 101 0.03 -10.75 -9.13
C HIS A 101 1.04 -11.45 -8.22
N LEU A 102 2.22 -10.86 -8.04
CA LEU A 102 3.27 -11.40 -7.17
C LEU A 102 2.80 -11.50 -5.72
N ILE A 103 2.18 -10.43 -5.19
CA ILE A 103 1.62 -10.40 -3.84
C ILE A 103 0.53 -11.46 -3.69
N ARG A 104 -0.39 -11.57 -4.65
CA ARG A 104 -1.43 -12.60 -4.62
C ARG A 104 -0.83 -14.01 -4.59
N ARG A 105 0.20 -14.28 -5.39
CA ARG A 105 0.89 -15.58 -5.38
C ARG A 105 1.54 -15.85 -4.02
N ALA A 106 2.24 -14.86 -3.49
CA ALA A 106 2.98 -14.96 -2.22
C ALA A 106 2.03 -15.17 -1.03
N VAL A 107 0.91 -14.46 -0.98
CA VAL A 107 -0.14 -14.61 0.04
C VAL A 107 -0.78 -16.00 0.01
N ILE A 108 -1.06 -16.55 -1.19
CA ILE A 108 -1.56 -17.92 -1.35
C ILE A 108 -0.52 -18.94 -0.87
N GLN A 109 0.76 -18.77 -1.25
CA GLN A 109 1.86 -19.64 -0.81
C GLN A 109 2.10 -19.58 0.70
N ALA A 110 1.85 -18.45 1.33
CA ALA A 110 1.91 -18.28 2.78
C ALA A 110 0.71 -18.89 3.54
N GLY A 111 -0.28 -19.46 2.83
CA GLY A 111 -1.44 -20.11 3.43
C GLY A 111 -2.63 -19.19 3.70
N PHE A 112 -2.63 -17.97 3.15
CA PHE A 112 -3.67 -16.95 3.38
C PHE A 112 -4.52 -16.70 2.11
N SER A 113 -4.96 -17.76 1.44
CA SER A 113 -5.70 -17.66 0.16
C SER A 113 -7.03 -16.90 0.24
N GLN A 114 -7.59 -16.72 1.44
CA GLN A 114 -8.80 -15.94 1.71
C GLN A 114 -8.58 -14.42 1.59
N VAL A 115 -7.33 -13.95 1.71
CA VAL A 115 -7.02 -12.52 1.66
C VAL A 115 -7.10 -12.03 0.22
N GLY A 116 -8.02 -11.12 -0.03
CA GLY A 116 -8.19 -10.53 -1.35
C GLY A 116 -7.04 -9.58 -1.68
N VAL A 117 -6.60 -9.57 -2.94
CA VAL A 117 -5.57 -8.64 -3.44
C VAL A 117 -6.14 -7.89 -4.63
N SER A 118 -6.11 -6.57 -4.59
CA SER A 118 -6.55 -5.70 -5.69
C SER A 118 -5.49 -4.65 -6.02
N GLU A 119 -5.56 -4.15 -7.24
CA GLU A 119 -4.65 -3.14 -7.74
C GLU A 119 -5.45 -1.88 -8.06
N LEU A 120 -4.97 -0.74 -7.62
CA LEU A 120 -5.50 0.56 -7.96
C LEU A 120 -4.47 1.33 -8.78
N ASN A 121 -4.85 1.66 -10.00
CA ASN A 121 -3.98 2.42 -10.90
C ASN A 121 -4.45 3.87 -10.94
N TYR A 122 -3.57 4.77 -10.53
CA TYR A 122 -3.83 6.21 -10.44
C TYR A 122 -4.18 6.85 -11.79
N ASN A 123 -3.66 6.34 -12.91
CA ASN A 123 -4.00 6.87 -14.24
C ASN A 123 -5.48 6.60 -14.59
N TYR A 124 -6.08 5.58 -13.98
CA TYR A 124 -7.52 5.37 -13.97
C TYR A 124 -8.06 6.00 -12.68
N LEU A 125 -8.10 7.33 -12.69
CA LEU A 125 -8.29 8.29 -11.59
C LEU A 125 -9.42 8.04 -10.58
N VAL A 126 -10.22 6.98 -10.69
CA VAL A 126 -11.45 6.81 -9.94
C VAL A 126 -11.66 5.32 -9.70
N ASN A 127 -11.70 4.88 -8.43
CA ASN A 127 -12.48 3.68 -8.12
C ASN A 127 -13.88 3.94 -8.70
N PRO A 128 -14.43 3.14 -9.63
CA PRO A 128 -15.64 3.47 -10.39
C PRO A 128 -16.83 3.92 -9.54
N GLU A 129 -16.84 3.54 -8.26
CA GLU A 129 -17.87 3.88 -7.28
C GLU A 129 -17.72 5.27 -6.62
N MET A 130 -16.61 5.98 -6.82
CA MET A 130 -16.36 7.30 -6.24
C MET A 130 -16.83 8.43 -7.17
N SER A 131 -17.56 9.39 -6.60
CA SER A 131 -17.88 10.63 -7.31
C SER A 131 -16.61 11.47 -7.56
N ILE A 132 -16.64 12.34 -8.57
CA ILE A 132 -15.55 13.28 -8.89
C ILE A 132 -15.15 14.10 -7.67
N GLY A 133 -16.11 14.57 -6.87
CA GLY A 133 -15.81 15.35 -5.65
C GLY A 133 -15.06 14.53 -4.59
N GLN A 134 -15.42 13.27 -4.41
CA GLN A 134 -14.71 12.37 -3.47
C GLN A 134 -13.32 12.03 -3.98
N THR A 135 -13.18 11.78 -5.28
CA THR A 135 -11.88 11.58 -5.93
C THR A 135 -10.96 12.78 -5.73
N MET A 136 -11.46 14.00 -5.94
CA MET A 136 -10.66 15.21 -5.74
C MET A 136 -10.21 15.36 -4.29
N ARG A 137 -11.08 15.08 -3.31
CA ARG A 137 -10.73 15.10 -1.87
C ARG A 137 -9.59 14.15 -1.53
N VAL A 138 -9.64 12.92 -2.05
CA VAL A 138 -8.57 11.94 -1.83
C VAL A 138 -7.29 12.37 -2.53
N ASN A 139 -7.38 12.95 -3.73
CA ASN A 139 -6.21 13.40 -4.47
C ASN A 139 -5.49 14.62 -3.86
N TYR A 140 -6.19 15.45 -3.08
CA TYR A 140 -5.53 16.51 -2.30
C TYR A 140 -4.48 15.98 -1.34
N ALA A 141 -4.62 14.74 -0.84
CA ALA A 141 -3.60 14.11 -0.01
C ALA A 141 -2.26 13.98 -0.74
N PHE A 142 -2.26 13.68 -2.04
CA PHE A 142 -1.02 13.61 -2.82
C PHE A 142 -0.40 14.99 -3.04
N VAL A 143 -1.22 16.01 -3.32
CA VAL A 143 -0.73 17.39 -3.51
C VAL A 143 -0.14 17.95 -2.21
N ILE A 144 -0.82 17.73 -1.08
CA ILE A 144 -0.33 18.13 0.24
C ILE A 144 0.91 17.33 0.62
N GLY A 145 0.93 16.03 0.33
CA GLY A 145 2.11 15.18 0.51
C GLY A 145 3.33 15.72 -0.24
N ASP A 146 3.21 15.98 -1.54
CA ASP A 146 4.31 16.53 -2.35
C ASP A 146 4.78 17.90 -1.83
N LEU A 147 3.84 18.77 -1.43
CA LEU A 147 4.17 20.05 -0.82
C LEU A 147 4.98 19.87 0.49
N LEU A 148 4.51 19.00 1.39
CA LEU A 148 5.18 18.73 2.67
C LEU A 148 6.56 18.10 2.44
N THR A 149 6.66 17.10 1.58
CA THR A 149 7.93 16.45 1.23
C THR A 149 8.93 17.45 0.64
N ARG A 150 8.48 18.38 -0.22
CA ARG A 150 9.35 19.45 -0.76
C ARG A 150 9.84 20.40 0.32
N VAL A 151 8.96 20.84 1.21
CA VAL A 151 9.32 21.73 2.33
C VAL A 151 10.28 21.00 3.27
N PHE A 152 9.99 19.76 3.63
CA PHE A 152 10.83 18.92 4.46
C PHE A 152 12.24 18.78 3.88
N HIS A 153 12.37 18.35 2.62
CA HIS A 153 13.69 18.21 1.98
C HIS A 153 14.40 19.54 1.75
N ARG A 154 13.66 20.66 1.66
CA ARG A 154 14.25 22.00 1.60
C ARG A 154 14.80 22.45 2.95
N CYS A 155 14.13 22.11 4.04
CA CYS A 155 14.47 22.56 5.40
C CYS A 155 15.46 21.62 6.11
N HIS A 156 15.29 20.31 5.98
CA HIS A 156 16.06 19.27 6.68
C HIS A 156 17.59 19.42 6.57
N PRO A 157 18.18 19.83 5.43
CA PRO A 157 19.64 20.06 5.36
C PRO A 157 20.15 21.23 6.22
N TYR A 158 19.27 22.15 6.63
CA TYR A 158 19.60 23.32 7.45
C TYR A 158 19.27 23.12 8.93
N GLU A 159 18.65 22.01 9.29
CA GLU A 159 18.39 21.67 10.68
C GLU A 159 19.73 21.36 11.37
N LYS A 160 19.93 21.96 12.55
CA LYS A 160 21.09 21.61 13.37
C LYS A 160 20.90 20.15 13.81
N VAL A 161 21.89 19.31 13.53
CA VAL A 161 21.97 17.97 14.12
C VAL A 161 22.27 18.19 15.60
N TRP A 162 21.31 17.86 16.46
CA TRP A 162 21.47 17.90 17.92
C TRP A 162 21.88 16.54 18.44
#